data_AF-A0A3D3ETY9-F1
#
_entry.id   AF-A0A3D3ETY9-F1
#
_cell.length_a   1.000
_cell.length_b   1.000
_cell.length_c   1.000
_cell.angle_alpha   90.00
_cell.angle_beta   90.00
_cell.angle_gamma   90.00
#
_symmetry.space_group_name_H-M   'P 1'
#
loop_
_entity.id
_entity.type
_entity.pdbx_description
1 polymer ?
#
loop_
_entity_poly.entity_id
_entity_poly.type
_entity_poly.pdbx_seq_one_letter_code
_entity_poly.pdbx_strand_id
1 'polypeptide(L)'
;VPQDKWLKKHGFGYLPQREEYDRSFPATALDITLMGIAGTLGWGKRCGKEHKQKALDAMRQCGIETKASARIGSLSGGEFQRVMLSRAILGNSKYLILD
;
A
#
# COMPACT_ATOMS: atom_id res chain seq x y z
N VAL A 1 26.91 17.29 -1.35
CA VAL A 1 26.24 18.23 -0.41
C VAL A 1 25.69 17.41 0.78
N PRO A 2 25.60 17.93 2.02
CA PRO A 2 25.16 17.16 3.20
C PRO A 2 23.81 16.42 3.01
N GLN A 3 22.94 16.96 2.16
CA GLN A 3 21.65 16.39 1.80
C GLN A 3 21.75 15.01 1.11
N ASP A 4 22.78 14.78 0.29
CA ASP A 4 22.95 13.51 -0.47
C ASP A 4 23.18 12.32 0.46
N LYS A 5 23.94 12.51 1.55
CA LYS A 5 24.17 11.47 2.55
C LYS A 5 22.90 11.14 3.33
N TRP A 6 22.05 12.14 3.57
CA TRP A 6 20.78 11.94 4.29
C TRP A 6 19.77 11.19 3.43
N LEU A 7 19.65 11.54 2.14
CA LEU A 7 18.76 10.85 1.18
C LEU A 7 19.17 9.38 0.98
N LYS A 8 20.47 9.08 0.90
CA LYS A 8 20.96 7.69 0.82
C LYS A 8 20.64 6.84 2.06
N LYS A 9 20.46 7.47 3.21
CA LYS A 9 20.20 6.78 4.50
C LYS A 9 18.71 6.59 4.79
N HIS A 10 17.82 7.29 4.07
CA HIS A 10 16.40 7.33 4.37
C HIS A 10 15.56 6.94 3.16
N GLY A 11 14.80 5.86 3.29
CA GLY A 11 13.79 5.47 2.30
C GLY A 11 12.51 6.30 2.42
N PHE A 12 11.87 6.54 1.27
CA PHE A 12 10.60 7.25 1.16
C PHE A 12 9.55 6.34 0.54
N GLY A 13 8.34 6.39 1.10
CA GLY A 13 7.12 5.97 0.40
C GLY A 13 6.57 7.14 -0.39
N TYR A 14 5.95 6.86 -1.54
CA TYR A 14 5.29 7.85 -2.38
C TYR A 14 3.86 7.41 -2.65
N LEU A 15 2.92 8.34 -2.48
CA LEU A 15 1.51 8.17 -2.76
C LEU A 15 1.03 9.32 -3.67
N PRO A 16 0.76 9.06 -4.96
CA PRO A 16 0.27 10.09 -5.88
C PRO A 16 -1.19 10.48 -5.58
N GLN A 17 -1.55 11.73 -5.85
CA GLN A 17 -2.93 12.23 -5.73
C GLN A 17 -3.89 11.58 -6.72
N ARG A 18 -3.40 11.26 -7.92
CA ARG A 18 -4.16 10.66 -9.02
C ARG A 18 -3.41 9.47 -9.57
N GLU A 19 -3.84 8.28 -9.19
CA GLU A 19 -3.55 7.07 -9.95
C GLU A 19 -4.75 6.83 -10.88
N GLU A 20 -4.55 7.03 -12.18
CA GLU A 20 -5.44 6.43 -13.16
C GLU A 20 -5.25 4.92 -13.06
N TYR A 21 -6.23 4.25 -12.44
CA TYR A 21 -6.23 2.80 -12.32
C TYR A 21 -7.29 2.22 -13.25
N ASP A 22 -6.94 1.10 -13.86
CA ASP A 22 -7.88 0.33 -14.66
C ASP A 22 -8.95 -0.28 -13.73
N ARG A 23 -10.19 0.21 -13.84
CA ARG A 23 -11.32 -0.30 -13.07
C ARG A 23 -11.67 -1.76 -13.40
N SER A 24 -11.21 -2.28 -14.54
CA SER A 24 -11.39 -3.67 -14.94
C SER A 24 -10.39 -4.62 -14.27
N PHE A 25 -9.34 -4.08 -13.62
CA PHE A 25 -8.31 -4.90 -13.00
C PHE A 25 -8.91 -5.77 -11.87
N PRO A 26 -8.65 -7.09 -11.86
CA PRO A 26 -9.38 -8.03 -11.02
C PRO A 26 -8.93 -8.08 -9.55
N ALA A 27 -8.01 -7.21 -9.13
CA ALA A 27 -7.46 -7.22 -7.77
C ALA A 27 -8.45 -6.69 -6.73
N THR A 28 -8.33 -7.24 -5.52
CA THR A 28 -9.03 -6.76 -4.34
C THR A 28 -8.26 -5.65 -3.64
N ALA A 29 -8.94 -4.92 -2.75
CA ALA A 29 -8.31 -3.94 -1.86
C ALA A 29 -7.19 -4.56 -1.01
N LEU A 30 -7.37 -5.81 -0.56
CA LEU A 30 -6.34 -6.56 0.16
C LEU A 30 -5.13 -6.86 -0.72
N ASP A 31 -5.33 -7.26 -1.98
CA ASP A 31 -4.23 -7.54 -2.91
C ASP A 31 -3.37 -6.30 -3.14
N ILE A 32 -4.00 -5.14 -3.37
CA ILE A 32 -3.29 -3.87 -3.50
C ILE A 32 -2.54 -3.51 -2.23
N THR A 33 -3.16 -3.68 -1.06
CA THR A 33 -2.50 -3.40 0.22
C THR A 33 -1.26 -4.27 0.39
N LEU A 34 -1.36 -5.57 0.08
CA LEU A 34 -0.26 -6.53 0.14
C LEU A 34 0.90 -6.19 -0.80
N MET A 35 0.69 -5.43 -1.87
CA MET A 35 1.79 -4.96 -2.72
C MET A 35 2.77 -4.06 -1.94
N GLY A 36 2.36 -3.49 -0.81
CA GLY A 36 3.22 -2.67 0.06
C GLY A 36 4.45 -3.42 0.60
N ILE A 37 4.37 -4.74 0.79
CA ILE A 37 5.51 -5.56 1.25
C ILE A 37 6.31 -6.21 0.12
N ALA A 38 5.91 -6.05 -1.15
CA ALA A 38 6.51 -6.78 -2.26
C ALA A 38 8.04 -6.56 -2.36
N GLY A 39 8.53 -5.36 -2.03
CA GLY A 39 9.96 -5.04 -2.02
C GLY A 39 10.75 -5.64 -0.84
N THR A 40 10.06 -6.06 0.23
CA THR A 40 10.68 -6.72 1.41
C THR A 40 10.56 -8.24 1.34
N LEU A 41 9.67 -8.75 0.49
CA LEU A 41 9.48 -10.18 0.30
C LEU A 41 10.65 -10.72 -0.53
N GLY A 42 11.37 -11.71 0.02
CA GLY A 42 12.44 -12.37 -0.73
C GLY A 42 11.94 -12.99 -2.04
N TRP A 43 12.80 -13.03 -3.06
CA TRP A 43 12.46 -13.59 -4.38
C TRP A 43 11.82 -14.99 -4.26
N GLY A 44 10.73 -15.20 -5.01
CA GLY A 44 10.00 -16.48 -5.05
C GLY A 44 9.15 -16.80 -3.81
N LYS A 45 9.13 -15.93 -2.79
CA LYS A 45 8.28 -16.14 -1.60
C LYS A 45 6.85 -15.67 -1.86
N ARG A 46 5.89 -16.32 -1.18
CA ARG A 46 4.47 -15.96 -1.21
C ARG A 46 4.06 -15.21 0.05
N CYS A 47 3.07 -14.32 -0.07
CA CYS A 47 2.44 -13.68 1.08
C CYS A 47 1.66 -14.71 1.92
N GLY A 48 2.23 -15.11 3.06
CA GLY A 48 1.59 -15.97 4.05
C GLY A 48 0.57 -15.26 4.95
N LYS A 49 0.07 -15.99 5.96
CA LYS A 49 -0.95 -15.51 6.91
C LYS A 49 -0.52 -14.26 7.68
N GLU A 50 0.74 -14.20 8.12
CA GLU A 50 1.28 -13.05 8.86
C GLU A 50 1.22 -11.76 8.04
N HIS A 51 1.58 -11.84 6.75
CA HIS A 51 1.51 -10.70 5.83
C HIS A 51 0.08 -10.22 5.60
N LYS A 52 -0.87 -11.16 5.47
CA LYS A 52 -2.29 -10.83 5.38
C LYS A 52 -2.80 -10.14 6.63
N GLN A 53 -2.38 -10.59 7.82
CA GLN A 53 -2.78 -9.95 9.07
C GLN A 53 -2.25 -8.52 9.15
N LYS A 54 -0.96 -8.31 8.84
CA LYS A 54 -0.37 -6.96 8.79
C LYS A 54 -1.08 -6.04 7.79
N ALA A 55 -1.48 -6.57 6.63
CA ALA A 55 -2.25 -5.82 5.65
C ALA A 55 -3.64 -5.43 6.20
N LEU A 56 -4.37 -6.37 6.82
CA LEU A 56 -5.66 -6.08 7.45
C LEU A 56 -5.54 -5.04 8.57
N ASP A 57 -4.49 -5.10 9.38
CA ASP A 57 -4.24 -4.12 10.44
C ASP A 57 -3.97 -2.72 9.85
N ALA A 58 -3.23 -2.61 8.73
CA ALA A 58 -3.04 -1.35 8.02
C ALA A 58 -4.36 -0.82 7.40
N MET A 59 -5.18 -1.72 6.83
CA MET A 59 -6.51 -1.36 6.33
C MET A 59 -7.46 -0.91 7.43
N ARG A 60 -7.34 -1.48 8.64
CA ARG A 60 -8.08 -1.05 9.82
C ARG A 60 -7.70 0.36 10.24
N GLN A 61 -6.40 0.67 10.26
CA GLN A 61 -5.91 2.03 10.56
C GLN A 61 -6.44 3.07 9.55
N CYS A 62 -6.61 2.69 8.28
CA CYS A 62 -7.17 3.55 7.25
C CYS A 62 -8.71 3.52 7.16
N GLY A 63 -9.39 2.75 8.02
CA GLY A 63 -10.84 2.63 8.01
C GLY A 63 -11.42 2.02 6.73
N ILE A 64 -10.75 1.00 6.16
CA ILE A 64 -11.16 0.31 4.93
C ILE A 64 -11.13 -1.22 5.02
N GLU A 65 -10.85 -1.78 6.20
CA GLU A 65 -10.78 -3.25 6.45
C GLU A 65 -12.03 -4.01 5.97
N THR A 66 -13.23 -3.45 6.17
CA THR A 66 -14.50 -4.10 5.78
C THR A 66 -14.63 -4.30 4.27
N LYS A 67 -13.84 -3.58 3.47
CA LYS A 67 -13.78 -3.71 2.01
C LYS A 67 -12.57 -4.50 1.53
N ALA A 68 -11.87 -5.25 2.39
CA ALA A 68 -10.69 -6.04 2.04
C ALA A 68 -10.89 -6.93 0.80
N SER A 69 -12.05 -7.59 0.69
CA SER A 69 -12.39 -8.47 -0.44
C SER A 69 -13.03 -7.75 -1.63
N ALA A 70 -13.29 -6.45 -1.53
CA ALA A 70 -13.90 -5.69 -2.62
C ALA A 70 -12.88 -5.49 -3.76
N ARG A 71 -13.35 -5.59 -5.01
CA ARG A 71 -12.52 -5.28 -6.19
C ARG A 71 -12.27 -3.78 -6.26
N ILE A 72 -11.08 -3.38 -6.70
CA ILE A 72 -10.73 -1.96 -6.78
C ILE A 72 -11.64 -1.15 -7.71
N GLY A 73 -12.19 -1.78 -8.75
CA GLY A 73 -13.17 -1.16 -9.66
C GLY A 73 -14.50 -0.77 -9.00
N SER A 74 -14.83 -1.36 -7.85
CA SER A 74 -16.05 -1.06 -7.08
C SER A 74 -15.87 -0.02 -5.98
N LEU A 75 -14.64 0.46 -5.76
CA LEU A 75 -14.34 1.44 -4.73
C LEU A 75 -14.65 2.85 -5.21
N SER A 76 -15.13 3.71 -4.31
CA SER A 76 -15.13 5.15 -4.55
C SER A 76 -13.70 5.69 -4.60
N GLY A 77 -13.50 6.91 -5.11
CA GLY A 77 -12.16 7.52 -5.15
C GLY A 77 -11.53 7.66 -3.76
N GLY A 78 -12.30 8.07 -2.75
CA GLY A 78 -11.82 8.17 -1.36
C GLY A 78 -11.53 6.81 -0.72
N GLU A 79 -12.28 5.77 -1.09
CA GLU A 79 -11.99 4.41 -0.64
C GLU A 79 -10.71 3.86 -1.26
N PHE A 80 -10.51 4.10 -2.56
CA PHE A 80 -9.28 3.75 -3.25
C PHE A 80 -8.06 4.46 -2.63
N GLN A 81 -8.20 5.74 -2.30
CA GLN A 81 -7.15 6.50 -1.60
C GLN A 81 -6.80 5.88 -0.23
N ARG A 82 -7.80 5.41 0.54
CA ARG A 82 -7.57 4.68 1.80
C ARG A 82 -6.85 3.34 1.59
N VAL A 83 -7.15 2.63 0.50
CA VAL A 83 -6.42 1.41 0.13
C VAL A 83 -4.96 1.71 -0.18
N MET A 84 -4.69 2.76 -0.95
CA MET A 84 -3.32 3.15 -1.27
C MET A 84 -2.55 3.67 -0.05
N LEU A 85 -3.22 4.38 0.85
CA LEU A 85 -2.65 4.74 2.15
C LEU A 85 -2.32 3.49 2.98
N SER A 86 -3.21 2.49 3.00
CA SER A 86 -2.97 1.22 3.69
C SER A 86 -1.73 0.50 3.12
N ARG A 87 -1.59 0.46 1.79
CA ARG A 87 -0.41 -0.06 1.08
C ARG A 87 0.86 0.67 1.51
N ALA A 88 0.82 2.01 1.60
CA ALA A 88 1.95 2.83 2.01
C ALA A 88 2.38 2.58 3.46
N ILE A 89 1.41 2.49 4.38
CA ILE A 89 1.63 2.15 5.80
C ILE A 89 2.27 0.76 5.91
N LEU A 90 1.75 -0.22 5.17
CA LEU A 90 2.28 -1.58 5.19
C LEU A 90 3.73 -1.66 4.71
N GLY A 91 4.12 -0.82 3.75
CA GLY A 91 5.50 -0.71 3.26
C GLY A 91 6.49 -0.17 4.31
N ASN A 92 6.01 0.30 5.47
CA ASN A 92 6.79 0.70 6.64
C ASN A 92 7.95 1.66 6.30
N SER A 93 7.70 2.62 5.41
CA SER A 93 8.66 3.67 5.09
C SER A 93 8.69 4.71 6.20
N LYS A 94 9.89 5.15 6.60
CA LYS A 94 10.06 6.14 7.66
C LYS A 94 9.43 7.50 7.31
N TYR A 95 9.39 7.83 6.03
CA TYR A 95 8.78 9.03 5.50
C TYR A 95 7.80 8.65 4.39
N LEU A 96 6.63 9.27 4.38
CA LEU A 96 5.64 9.12 3.33
C LEU A 96 5.42 10.49 2.69
N ILE A 97 5.58 10.56 1.37
CA ILE A 97 5.28 11.74 0.56
C ILE A 97 3.92 11.51 -0.08
N LEU A 98 3.03 12.47 0.12
CA LEU A 98 1.72 12.52 -0.50
C LEU A 98 1.73 13.72 -1.44
N ASP A 99 1.51 13.46 -2.73
CA ASP A 99 1.27 14.49 -3.74
C ASP A 99 -0.22 14.85 -3.76
#